data_AF-X1JM47-F1
#
_entry.id   AF-X1JM47-F1
#
_cell.length_a   1.000
_cell.length_b   1.000
_cell.length_c   1.000
_cell.angle_alpha   90.00
_cell.angle_beta   90.00
_cell.angle_gamma   90.00
#
_symmetry.space_group_name_H-M   'P 1'
#
loop_
_entity.id
_entity.type
_entity.pdbx_description
1 polymer ?
#
loop_
_entity_poly.entity_id
_entity_poly.type
_entity_poly.pdbx_seq_one_letter_code
_entity_poly.pdbx_strand_id
1 'polypeptide(L)' 'MWCMKCNKHLSQCTCSDLEERLDSAVSAGVFAYKFCKKCGKHYEKCRCENPEWGIKNQPKGTAN' A
#
# COMPACT_ATOMS: atom_id res chain seq x y z
N MET A 1 2.62 -10.02 2.17
CA MET A 1 2.73 -9.32 3.49
C MET A 1 1.53 -9.71 4.36
N TRP A 2 1.63 -9.66 5.69
CA TRP A 2 0.56 -10.12 6.60
C TRP A 2 -0.13 -8.95 7.31
N CYS A 3 -1.47 -8.98 7.38
CA CYS A 3 -2.23 -8.01 8.15
C CYS A 3 -2.45 -8.52 9.58
N MET A 4 -1.77 -7.90 10.54
CA MET A 4 -1.89 -8.25 11.96
C MET A 4 -3.30 -8.01 12.55
N LYS A 5 -4.10 -7.14 11.93
CA LYS A 5 -5.46 -6.80 12.42
C LYS A 5 -6.50 -7.88 12.12
N CYS A 6 -6.48 -8.42 10.90
CA CYS A 6 -7.41 -9.47 10.49
C CYS A 6 -6.76 -10.86 10.42
N ASN A 7 -5.47 -10.95 10.78
CA ASN A 7 -4.65 -12.15 10.78
C ASN A 7 -4.74 -12.94 9.45
N LYS A 8 -4.63 -12.22 8.33
CA LYS A 8 -4.68 -12.76 6.97
C LYS A 8 -3.59 -12.16 6.10
N HIS A 9 -3.25 -12.86 5.03
CA HIS A 9 -2.38 -12.31 3.99
C HIS A 9 -3.03 -11.07 3.35
N LEU A 10 -2.22 -10.10 2.88
CA LEU A 10 -2.74 -8.86 2.31
C LEU A 10 -3.72 -9.10 1.17
N SER A 11 -3.45 -10.06 0.28
CA SER A 11 -4.40 -10.50 -0.76
C SER A 11 -5.81 -10.85 -0.26
N GLN A 12 -5.91 -11.33 0.99
CA GLN A 12 -7.16 -11.73 1.66
C GLN A 12 -7.60 -10.74 2.77
N CYS A 13 -6.87 -9.64 2.96
CA CYS A 13 -7.18 -8.65 3.98
C CYS A 13 -8.51 -7.97 3.67
N THR A 14 -9.40 -7.92 4.66
CA THR A 14 -10.72 -7.27 4.55
C THR A 14 -10.79 -5.95 5.32
N CYS A 15 -9.67 -5.47 5.87
CA CYS A 15 -9.61 -4.20 6.57
C CYS A 15 -9.82 -3.04 5.59
N SER A 16 -10.80 -2.19 5.85
CA SER A 16 -11.04 -0.96 5.08
C SER A 16 -9.89 0.05 5.22
N ASP A 17 -9.19 0.03 6.36
CA ASP A 17 -8.04 0.87 6.69
C ASP A 17 -6.69 0.41 6.09
N LEU A 18 -6.66 -0.64 5.27
CA LEU A 18 -5.41 -1.23 4.80
C LEU A 18 -4.52 -0.20 4.09
N GLU A 19 -5.06 0.53 3.13
CA GLU A 19 -4.27 1.47 2.32
C GLU A 19 -3.74 2.63 3.19
N GLU A 20 -4.55 3.17 4.11
CA GLU A 20 -4.15 4.23 5.04
C GLU A 20 -2.96 3.81 5.92
N ARG A 21 -2.97 2.57 6.41
CA ARG A 21 -1.86 2.03 7.21
C ARG A 21 -0.59 1.81 6.38
N LEU A 22 -0.75 1.35 5.14
CA LEU A 22 0.39 1.21 4.22
C LEU A 22 0.98 2.60 3.91
N ASP A 23 0.16 3.61 3.65
CA ASP A 23 0.59 5.00 3.45
C ASP A 23 1.24 5.57 4.71
N SER A 24 0.71 5.30 5.90
CA SER A 24 1.33 5.74 7.15
C SER A 24 2.72 5.13 7.36
N ALA A 25 2.90 3.85 7.02
CA ALA A 25 4.20 3.18 7.08
C ALA A 25 5.19 3.75 6.05
N VAL A 26 4.71 4.09 4.85
CA VAL A 26 5.52 4.81 3.85
C VAL A 26 5.91 6.19 4.37
N SER A 27 4.97 6.94 4.92
CA SER A 27 5.18 8.27 5.52
C SER A 27 6.07 8.26 6.76
N ALA A 28 6.30 7.10 7.38
CA ALA A 28 7.29 6.95 8.45
C ALA A 28 8.70 6.65 7.91
N GLY A 29 8.88 6.50 6.59
CA GLY A 29 10.18 6.26 5.96
C GLY A 29 10.71 4.83 6.09
N VAL A 30 9.93 3.93 6.69
CA VAL A 30 10.34 2.55 6.97
C VAL A 30 9.91 1.55 5.90
N PHE A 31 9.13 2.01 4.92
CA PHE A 31 8.47 1.13 3.97
C PHE A 31 8.25 1.78 2.60
N ALA A 32 8.23 0.94 1.57
CA ALA A 32 7.82 1.30 0.23
C ALA A 32 6.99 0.15 -0.34
N TYR A 33 5.95 0.46 -1.12
CA TYR A 33 5.11 -0.57 -1.72
C TYR A 33 4.64 -0.25 -3.13
N LYS A 34 4.35 -1.32 -3.87
CA LYS A 34 3.78 -1.25 -5.21
C LYS A 34 2.27 -1.08 -5.13
N PHE A 35 1.75 -0.08 -5.82
CA PHE A 35 0.31 0.22 -5.88
C PHE A 35 -0.14 0.40 -7.32
N CYS A 36 -1.43 0.23 -7.58
CA CYS A 36 -2.02 0.55 -8.86
C CYS A 36 -2.41 2.03 -8.89
N LYS A 37 -1.85 2.80 -9.83
CA LYS A 37 -2.18 4.21 -10.03
C LYS A 37 -3.63 4.43 -10.46
N LYS A 38 -4.26 3.43 -11.10
CA LYS A 38 -5.66 3.53 -11.55
C LYS A 38 -6.68 3.41 -10.41
N CYS A 39 -6.49 2.45 -9.51
CA CYS A 39 -7.46 2.19 -8.43
C CYS A 39 -6.95 2.57 -7.03
N GLY A 40 -5.71 3.05 -6.93
CA GLY A 40 -5.07 3.45 -5.67
C GLY A 40 -4.67 2.30 -4.75
N LYS A 41 -5.09 1.06 -5.05
CA LYS A 41 -4.90 -0.09 -4.15
C LYS A 41 -3.52 -0.72 -4.25
N HIS A 42 -3.08 -1.33 -3.16
CA HIS A 42 -1.91 -2.20 -3.10
C HIS A 42 -1.97 -3.30 -4.19
N TYR A 43 -0.80 -3.71 -4.69
CA TYR A 43 -0.71 -4.63 -5.84
C TYR A 43 -1.47 -5.95 -5.62
N GLU A 44 -1.43 -6.52 -4.41
CA GLU A 44 -2.15 -7.75 -4.08
C GLU A 44 -3.68 -7.61 -4.06
N LYS A 45 -4.18 -6.37 -3.97
CA LYS A 45 -5.62 -6.04 -3.92
C LYS A 45 -6.14 -5.45 -5.22
N CYS A 46 -5.26 -5.16 -6.18
CA CYS A 46 -5.66 -4.66 -7.47
C CYS A 46 -6.39 -5.74 -8.29
N ARG A 47 -7.51 -5.37 -8.90
CA ARG A 47 -8.31 -6.21 -9.80
C ARG A 47 -8.52 -5.56 -11.17
N CYS A 48 -7.73 -4.53 -11.50
CA CYS A 48 -7.78 -3.91 -12.81
C CYS A 48 -7.25 -4.90 -13.85
N GLU A 49 -7.93 -5.03 -14.99
CA GLU A 49 -7.49 -5.87 -16.11
C GLU A 49 -6.15 -5.37 -16.69
N ASN A 50 -6.01 -4.04 -16.80
CA ASN A 50 -4.81 -3.38 -17.28
C ASN A 50 -4.29 -2.39 -16.23
N PRO A 51 -3.60 -2.86 -15.17
CA PRO A 51 -3.14 -2.02 -14.08
C PRO A 51 -1.95 -1.17 -14.51
N GLU A 52 -1.98 0.12 -14.15
CA GLU A 52 -0.79 0.97 -14.22
C GLU A 52 -0.11 0.98 -12.85
N TRP A 53 1.15 0.59 -12.78
CA TRP A 53 1.85 0.42 -11.50
C TRP A 53 2.65 1.66 -11.11
N GLY A 54 2.66 1.97 -9.82
CA GLY A 54 3.54 2.93 -9.19
C GLY A 54 4.19 2.34 -7.94
N ILE A 55 5.17 3.06 -7.41
CA ILE A 55 5.78 2.78 -6.11
C ILE A 55 5.43 3.96 -5.21
N LYS A 56 4.81 3.70 -4.06
CA LYS A 56 4.79 4.66 -2.96
C LYS A 56 6.02 4.42 -2.11
N ASN A 57 6.85 5.43 -1.98
CA ASN A 57 7.96 5.50 -1.04
C ASN A 57 7.96 6.89 -0.43
N GLN A 58 8.65 7.06 0.70
CA GLN A 58 8.82 8.38 1.27
C GLN A 58 9.75 9.18 0.34
N PRO A 59 9.38 10.40 -0.08
CA PRO A 59 10.35 11.28 -0.72
C PRO A 59 11.43 11.59 0.32
N LYS A 60 12.67 11.14 0.08
CA LYS A 60 13.82 11.62 0.85
C LYS A 60 13.94 13.13 0.60
N GLY A 61 13.49 13.93 1.57
CA GLY A 61 13.78 15.36 1.63
C GLY A 61 12.57 16.28 1.48
N THR A 62 11.87 16.51 2.59
CA THR A 62 11.52 17.87 3.05
C THR A 62 11.64 17.86 4.57
N ALA A 63 12.88 17.85 5.05
CA ALA A 63 13.17 18.44 6.35
C ALA A 63 12.82 19.93 6.24
N ASN A 64 11.83 20.39 7.00
CA ASN A 64 11.76 21.80 7.39
C ASN A 64 12.80 22.04 8.49
#